data_AF-A0A803MND5-F1
#
_entry.id   AF-A0A803MND5-F1
#
_cell.length_a   1.000
_cell.length_b   1.000
_cell.length_c   1.000
_cell.angle_alpha   90.00
_cell.angle_beta   90.00
_cell.angle_gamma   90.00
#
_symmetry.space_group_name_H-M   'P 1'
#
loop_
_entity.id
_entity.type
_entity.pdbx_description
1 polymer ?
#
loop_
_entity_poly.entity_id
_entity_poly.type
_entity_poly.pdbx_seq_one_letter_code
_entity_poly.pdbx_strand_id
1 'polypeptide(L)'
;MTKWGCLIFISKLVVLLNFAVIALGDEPTSSEFRAFYFIQQWLPSYCNPQGTICCDPSAGKPTPNFTIYGLWPYTEDGTALENCPGERFDVAPVRIRSAQFCVHA
;
A
#
# COMPACT_ATOMS: atom_id res chain seq x y z
N MET A 1 47.83 8.11 33.99
CA MET A 1 47.65 8.96 32.79
C MET A 1 46.89 8.28 31.64
N THR A 2 46.67 6.95 31.68
CA THR A 2 46.07 6.17 30.58
C THR A 2 44.54 6.24 30.50
N LYS A 3 43.84 6.61 31.58
CA LYS A 3 42.37 6.57 31.68
C LYS A 3 41.67 7.67 30.87
N TRP A 4 42.32 8.83 30.70
CA TRP A 4 41.75 9.97 29.96
C TRP A 4 41.89 9.80 28.44
N GLY A 5 43.03 9.26 27.99
CA GLY A 5 43.25 8.91 26.59
C GLY A 5 42.25 7.88 26.07
N CYS A 6 42.00 6.81 26.84
CA CYS A 6 40.97 5.82 26.48
C CYS A 6 39.56 6.44 26.46
N LEU A 7 39.24 7.34 27.39
CA LEU A 7 37.91 8.00 27.42
C LEU A 7 37.68 8.86 26.17
N ILE A 8 38.71 9.59 25.74
CA ILE A 8 38.68 10.40 24.51
C ILE A 8 38.53 9.50 23.29
N PHE A 9 39.24 8.36 23.26
CA PHE A 9 39.16 7.41 22.16
C PHE A 9 37.78 6.75 22.03
N ILE A 10 37.19 6.33 23.16
CA ILE A 10 35.85 5.75 23.20
C ILE A 10 34.82 6.79 22.79
N SER A 11 34.93 8.04 23.28
CA SER A 11 34.03 9.13 22.87
C SER A 11 34.10 9.39 21.37
N LYS A 12 35.29 9.45 20.78
CA LYS A 12 35.49 9.60 19.33
C LYS A 12 34.87 8.45 18.54
N LEU A 13 35.07 7.22 19.00
CA LEU A 13 34.51 6.03 18.37
C LEU A 13 32.97 6.03 18.41
N VAL A 14 32.37 6.38 19.55
CA VAL A 14 30.92 6.50 19.70
C VAL A 14 30.37 7.58 18.76
N VAL A 15 31.01 8.75 18.70
CA VAL A 15 30.58 9.83 17.79
C VAL A 15 30.69 9.39 16.32
N LEU A 16 31.78 8.72 15.94
CA LEU A 16 31.96 8.17 14.59
C LEU A 16 30.90 7.13 14.23
N LEU A 17 30.58 6.23 15.15
CA LEU A 17 29.54 5.21 14.95
C LEU A 17 28.15 5.83 14.80
N ASN A 18 27.81 6.87 15.59
CA ASN A 18 26.54 7.58 15.44
C ASN A 18 26.45 8.32 14.10
N PHE A 19 27.54 8.95 13.66
CA PHE A 19 27.59 9.62 12.36
C PHE A 19 27.44 8.63 11.19
N ALA A 20 28.05 7.45 11.30
CA ALA A 20 27.93 6.40 10.30
C ALA A 20 26.48 5.86 10.20
N VAL A 21 25.78 5.72 11.33
CA VAL A 21 24.36 5.31 11.34
C VAL A 21 23.47 6.32 10.62
N ILE A 22 23.69 7.63 10.80
CA ILE A 22 22.91 8.66 10.12
C ILE A 22 23.25 8.71 8.63
N ALA A 23 24.53 8.61 8.26
CA ALA A 23 24.95 8.70 6.86
C ALA A 23 24.56 7.47 6.02
N LEU A 24 24.34 6.31 6.65
CA LEU A 24 23.98 5.06 5.98
C LEU A 24 22.53 4.63 6.25
N GLY A 25 21.80 5.39 7.08
CA GLY A 25 20.43 5.10 7.48
C GLY A 25 19.36 5.66 6.54
N ASP A 26 19.75 6.49 5.56
CA ASP A 26 18.84 6.92 4.50
C ASP A 26 18.67 5.76 3.51
N GLU A 27 17.62 4.97 3.73
CA GLU A 27 17.06 4.16 2.65
C GLU A 27 16.57 5.15 1.58
N PRO A 28 17.01 5.06 0.32
CA PRO A 28 16.52 5.95 -0.72
C PRO A 28 15.04 5.66 -0.89
N THR A 29 14.21 6.53 -0.35
CA THR A 29 12.78 6.31 -0.36
C THR A 29 12.24 6.62 -1.73
N SER A 30 12.28 5.61 -2.59
CA SER A 30 11.54 5.61 -3.84
C SER A 30 10.07 5.75 -3.47
N SER A 31 9.52 6.98 -3.53
CA SER A 31 8.11 7.29 -3.28
C SER A 31 7.55 6.60 -2.01
N GLU A 32 7.81 7.15 -0.83
CA GLU A 32 7.35 6.57 0.45
C GLU A 32 5.84 6.34 0.42
N PHE A 33 5.44 5.06 0.33
CA PHE A 33 4.08 4.67 0.63
C PHE A 33 3.71 5.16 2.04
N ARG A 34 2.62 5.91 2.15
CA ARG A 34 2.12 6.39 3.45
C ARG A 34 0.97 5.52 3.97
N ALA A 35 -0.08 5.41 3.17
CA ALA A 35 -1.30 4.69 3.53
C ALA A 35 -2.12 4.36 2.28
N PHE A 36 -3.29 3.75 2.49
CA PHE A 36 -4.25 3.46 1.44
C PHE A 36 -5.51 4.31 1.56
N TYR A 37 -6.00 4.79 0.42
CA TYR A 37 -7.41 5.14 0.27
C TYR A 37 -8.22 3.87 -0.02
N PHE A 38 -9.15 3.54 0.86
CA PHE A 38 -10.19 2.54 0.59
C PHE A 38 -11.41 3.24 -0.03
N ILE A 39 -11.59 3.07 -1.34
CA ILE A 39 -12.57 3.83 -2.12
C ILE A 39 -13.76 2.94 -2.42
N GLN A 40 -14.94 3.43 -2.05
CA GLN A 40 -16.22 2.81 -2.35
C GLN A 40 -17.01 3.69 -3.30
N GLN A 41 -17.72 3.08 -4.25
CA GLN A 41 -18.59 3.76 -5.22
C GLN A 41 -20.05 3.37 -5.01
N TRP A 42 -20.94 4.34 -5.18
CA TRP A 42 -22.37 4.09 -5.29
C TRP A 42 -22.74 3.86 -6.76
N LEU A 43 -22.86 2.59 -7.17
CA LEU A 43 -23.10 2.18 -8.55
C LEU A 43 -24.27 2.92 -9.24
N PRO A 44 -25.42 3.16 -8.57
CA PRO A 44 -26.53 3.90 -9.20
C PRO A 44 -26.22 5.37 -9.52
N SER A 45 -25.20 5.98 -8.92
CA SER A 45 -24.74 7.33 -9.32
C SER A 45 -23.74 7.29 -10.48
N TYR A 46 -23.06 6.15 -10.69
CA TYR A 46 -22.11 5.99 -11.78
C TYR A 46 -22.80 5.76 -13.12
N CYS A 47 -23.83 4.91 -13.10
CA CYS A 47 -24.67 4.64 -14.26
C CYS A 47 -25.79 5.68 -14.32
N ASN A 48 -26.08 6.24 -15.51
CA ASN A 48 -27.12 7.25 -15.77
C ASN A 48 -26.78 8.77 -15.68
N PRO A 49 -25.57 9.26 -15.35
CA PRO A 49 -25.22 10.64 -15.65
C PRO A 49 -24.82 10.78 -17.14
N GLN A 50 -25.49 11.68 -17.87
CA GLN A 50 -25.03 12.23 -19.16
C GLN A 50 -24.73 11.20 -20.28
N GLY A 51 -25.40 10.05 -20.29
CA GLY A 51 -25.26 9.05 -21.36
C GLY A 51 -24.17 8.00 -21.13
N THR A 52 -23.62 7.89 -19.93
CA THR A 52 -22.76 6.75 -19.55
C THR A 52 -23.55 5.45 -19.67
N ILE A 53 -23.21 4.62 -20.66
CA ILE A 53 -23.77 3.29 -20.85
C ILE A 53 -23.06 2.34 -19.88
N CYS A 54 -23.84 1.73 -18.99
CA CYS A 54 -23.35 0.66 -18.13
C CYS A 54 -23.78 -0.70 -18.67
N CYS A 55 -22.87 -1.65 -18.62
CA CYS A 55 -23.17 -3.06 -18.82
C CYS A 55 -23.34 -3.74 -17.47
N ASP A 56 -24.41 -4.52 -17.33
CA ASP A 56 -24.54 -5.39 -16.18
C ASP A 56 -23.49 -6.52 -16.26
N PRO A 57 -22.90 -6.95 -15.13
CA PRO A 57 -21.96 -8.06 -15.13
C PRO A 57 -22.68 -9.37 -15.49
N SER A 58 -21.93 -10.39 -15.93
CA SER A 58 -22.49 -11.67 -16.36
C SER A 58 -23.27 -12.41 -15.26
N ALA A 59 -23.01 -12.09 -13.99
CA ALA A 59 -23.75 -12.61 -12.84
C ALA A 59 -25.14 -11.94 -12.65
N GLY A 60 -25.48 -10.94 -13.47
CA GLY A 60 -26.72 -10.17 -13.39
C GLY A 60 -26.53 -8.80 -12.73
N LYS A 61 -27.56 -7.95 -12.85
CA LYS A 61 -27.55 -6.59 -12.29
C LYS A 61 -27.40 -6.61 -10.77
N PRO A 62 -26.38 -5.94 -10.21
CA PRO A 62 -26.21 -5.88 -8.76
C PRO A 62 -27.33 -5.07 -8.10
N THR A 63 -27.63 -5.40 -6.84
CA THR A 63 -28.52 -4.59 -6.01
C THR A 63 -27.87 -3.24 -5.72
N PRO A 64 -28.66 -2.14 -5.59
CA PRO A 64 -28.13 -0.84 -5.22
C PRO A 64 -27.39 -0.87 -3.88
N ASN A 65 -26.06 -0.82 -3.92
CA ASN A 65 -25.20 -0.79 -2.75
C ASN A 65 -23.87 -0.06 -3.05
N PHE A 66 -23.14 0.31 -2.00
CA PHE A 66 -21.74 0.67 -2.14
C PHE A 66 -20.95 -0.57 -2.56
N THR A 67 -20.07 -0.39 -3.54
CA THR A 67 -19.15 -1.43 -4.01
C THR A 67 -17.73 -0.91 -3.94
N ILE A 68 -16.77 -1.83 -3.86
CA ILE A 68 -15.35 -1.49 -3.85
C ILE A 68 -14.98 -0.96 -5.23
N TYR A 69 -14.45 0.26 -5.28
CA TYR A 69 -13.87 0.83 -6.50
C TYR A 69 -12.38 0.51 -6.58
N GLY A 70 -11.66 0.69 -5.46
CA GLY A 70 -10.23 0.41 -5.42
C GLY A 70 -9.61 0.64 -4.05
N LEU A 71 -8.39 0.14 -3.91
CA LEU A 71 -7.51 0.39 -2.79
C LEU A 71 -6.26 1.08 -3.33
N TRP A 72 -6.09 2.37 -3.06
CA TRP A 72 -5.09 3.19 -3.75
C TRP A 72 -4.00 3.66 -2.79
N PRO A 73 -2.73 3.24 -3.00
CA PRO A 73 -1.60 3.73 -2.22
C PRO A 73 -1.28 5.18 -2.59
N TYR A 74 -0.87 5.97 -1.59
CA TYR A 74 -0.45 7.35 -1.80
C TYR A 74 0.78 7.72 -0.94
N THR A 75 1.53 8.74 -1.38
CA THR A 75 2.72 9.24 -0.67
C THR A 75 2.38 10.27 0.40
N GLU A 76 3.36 10.67 1.21
CA GLU A 76 3.25 11.79 2.16
C GLU A 76 2.67 13.06 1.53
N ASP A 77 3.08 13.39 0.30
CA ASP A 77 2.63 14.57 -0.44
C ASP A 77 1.26 14.40 -1.12
N GLY A 78 0.59 13.26 -0.91
CA GLY A 78 -0.73 12.98 -1.47
C GLY A 78 -0.72 12.48 -2.92
N THR A 79 0.46 12.21 -3.50
CA THR A 79 0.56 11.68 -4.87
C THR A 79 0.22 10.19 -4.88
N ALA A 80 -0.57 9.75 -5.87
CA ALA A 80 -0.88 8.34 -6.05
C ALA A 80 0.35 7.56 -6.53
N LEU A 81 0.59 6.37 -5.95
CA LEU A 81 1.59 5.44 -6.49
C LEU A 81 0.90 4.56 -7.53
N GLU A 82 1.28 4.73 -8.80
CA GLU A 82 0.66 4.04 -9.94
C GLU A 82 1.71 3.30 -10.76
N ASN A 83 1.31 2.17 -11.37
CA ASN A 83 2.13 1.39 -12.31
C ASN A 83 3.53 1.01 -11.77
N CYS A 84 3.64 0.69 -10.48
CA CYS A 84 4.88 0.19 -9.89
C CYS A 84 5.38 -1.07 -10.60
N PRO A 85 6.71 -1.26 -10.74
CA PRO A 85 7.27 -2.46 -11.35
C PRO A 85 6.84 -3.71 -10.56
N GLY A 86 6.48 -4.78 -11.26
CA GLY A 86 6.03 -6.01 -10.63
C GLY A 86 5.45 -7.02 -11.60
N GLU A 87 4.86 -8.06 -11.03
CA GLU A 87 4.22 -9.13 -11.78
C GLU A 87 2.91 -8.68 -12.41
N ARG A 88 2.54 -9.34 -13.52
CA ARG A 88 1.21 -9.16 -14.11
C ARG A 88 0.16 -9.77 -13.18
N PHE A 89 -1.06 -9.25 -13.26
CA PHE A 89 -2.18 -9.79 -12.50
C PHE A 89 -2.42 -11.28 -12.85
N ASP A 90 -2.36 -12.15 -11.84
CA ASP A 90 -2.76 -13.55 -11.90
C ASP A 90 -4.05 -13.75 -11.09
N VAL A 91 -5.05 -14.36 -11.74
CA VAL A 91 -6.35 -14.67 -11.12
C VAL A 91 -6.29 -15.87 -10.18
N ALA A 92 -5.30 -16.76 -10.33
CA ALA A 92 -5.26 -18.02 -9.60
C ALA A 92 -5.21 -17.86 -8.06
N PRO A 93 -4.48 -16.89 -7.48
CA PRO A 93 -4.46 -16.65 -6.03
C PRO A 93 -5.79 -16.11 -5.47
N VAL A 94 -6.54 -15.37 -6.28
CA VAL A 94 -7.80 -14.71 -5.88
C VAL A 94 -9.03 -15.57 -6.17
N ARG A 95 -8.89 -16.58 -7.02
CA ARG A 95 -9.93 -17.56 -7.28
C ARG A 95 -10.09 -18.39 -6.02
N ILE A 96 -11.14 -18.10 -5.26
CA ILE A 96 -11.62 -18.97 -4.18
C ILE A 96 -11.89 -20.33 -4.82
N ARG A 97 -10.93 -21.27 -4.71
CA ARG A 97 -11.26 -22.69 -4.75
C ARG A 97 -12.26 -22.82 -3.62
N SER A 98 -13.43 -23.34 -3.89
CA SER A 98 -14.49 -23.63 -2.93
C SER A 98 -13.92 -24.40 -1.74
N ALA A 99 -13.28 -23.68 -0.81
CA ALA A 99 -13.27 -24.03 0.58
C ALA A 99 -14.74 -24.00 0.92
N GLN A 100 -15.31 -25.20 0.99
CA GLN A 100 -16.51 -25.48 1.74
C GLN A 100 -16.37 -24.72 3.06
N PHE A 101 -16.90 -23.50 3.12
CA PHE A 101 -17.31 -22.95 4.39
C PHE A 101 -18.35 -23.95 4.83
N CYS A 102 -17.95 -24.88 5.70
CA CYS A 102 -18.88 -25.71 6.43
C CYS A 102 -19.74 -24.75 7.24
N VAL A 103 -20.81 -24.23 6.61
CA VAL A 103 -21.96 -23.71 7.33
C VAL A 103 -22.59 -24.95 7.93
N HIS A 104 -22.14 -25.32 9.13
CA HIS A 104 -22.93 -26.20 9.98
C HIS A 104 -24.18 -25.40 10.34
N ALA A 105 -25.28 -25.73 9.65
CA ALA A 105 -26.62 -25.53 10.16
C ALA A 105 -26.94 -26.64 11.17
#